data_AF-A0A482WYR0-F1
#
_entry.id   AF-A0A482WYR0-F1
#
_cell.length_a   1.000
_cell.length_b   1.000
_cell.length_c   1.000
_cell.angle_alpha   90.00
_cell.angle_beta   90.00
_cell.angle_gamma   90.00
#
_symmetry.space_group_name_H-M   'P 1'
#
loop_
_entity.id
_entity.type
_entity.pdbx_description
1 polymer ?
#
loop_
_entity_poly.entity_id
_entity_poly.type
_entity_poly.pdbx_seq_one_letter_code
_entity_poly.pdbx_strand_id
1 'polypeptide(L)'
;MKWVIIFSLLLVITASTVDISYFRSKKQVNDTKKGNMHSLMLSYSIYENFLNLKKPDPSDEFASLHGMRTYSMFLIILGHRCLFTYGGPFHNPEFLEERFRCFTDMFLLNGTLIVDTFFLLSSFLTCYMLLLEMQKRKKMDFLSVYIYRWTR
;
A
#
# COMPACT_ATOMS: atom_id res chain seq x y z
N MET A 1 4.08 -8.88 22.64
CA MET A 1 3.94 -8.11 21.39
C MET A 1 5.02 -7.04 21.20
N LYS A 2 5.24 -6.10 22.15
CA LYS A 2 6.24 -5.02 22.01
C LYS A 2 7.67 -5.49 21.65
N TRP A 3 8.18 -6.54 22.31
CA TRP A 3 9.52 -7.09 22.05
C TRP A 3 9.70 -7.71 20.67
N VAL A 4 8.65 -8.35 20.14
CA VAL A 4 8.67 -8.96 18.79
C VAL A 4 8.79 -7.86 17.72
N ILE A 5 8.08 -6.75 17.91
CA ILE A 5 8.12 -5.59 17.02
C ILE A 5 9.51 -4.93 17.06
N ILE A 6 10.09 -4.75 18.25
CA ILE A 6 11.43 -4.17 18.40
C ILE A 6 12.48 -5.07 17.74
N PHE A 7 12.40 -6.38 17.94
CA PHE A 7 13.32 -7.34 17.32
C PHE A 7 13.20 -7.36 15.80
N SER A 8 11.98 -7.34 15.24
CA SER A 8 11.78 -7.28 13.79
C SER A 8 12.31 -5.97 13.19
N LEU A 9 12.12 -4.84 13.88
CA LEU A 9 12.65 -3.54 13.43
C LEU A 9 14.18 -3.52 13.43
N LEU A 10 14.82 -4.09 14.46
CA LEU A 10 16.28 -4.20 14.51
C LEU A 10 16.84 -5.07 13.38
N LEU A 11 16.20 -6.21 13.08
CA LEU A 11 16.56 -7.09 11.96
C LEU A 11 16.48 -6.36 10.61
N VAL A 12 15.45 -5.56 10.43
CA VAL A 12 15.24 -4.79 9.21
C VAL A 12 16.28 -3.67 9.05
N ILE A 13 16.64 -2.98 10.13
CA ILE A 13 17.66 -1.91 10.10
C ILE A 13 19.03 -2.50 9.76
N THR A 14 19.43 -3.61 10.40
CA THR A 14 20.73 -4.25 10.14
C THR A 14 20.82 -4.84 8.74
N ALA A 15 19.74 -5.46 8.24
CA ALA A 15 19.67 -5.94 6.86
C ALA A 15 19.78 -4.78 5.86
N SER A 16 19.07 -3.66 6.11
CA SER A 16 19.10 -2.51 5.21
C SER A 16 20.45 -1.78 5.20
N THR A 17 21.15 -1.66 6.33
CA THR A 17 22.47 -1.01 6.38
C THR A 17 23.57 -1.86 5.74
N VAL A 18 23.52 -3.18 5.93
CA VAL A 18 24.41 -4.13 5.24
C VAL A 18 24.16 -4.10 3.74
N ASP A 19 22.90 -4.07 3.30
CA ASP A 19 22.55 -4.02 1.88
C ASP A 19 22.96 -2.68 1.24
N ILE A 20 22.76 -1.54 1.90
CA ILE A 20 23.24 -0.23 1.40
C ILE A 20 24.78 -0.19 1.30
N SER A 21 25.47 -0.76 2.30
CA SER A 21 26.94 -0.83 2.32
C SER A 21 27.48 -1.76 1.24
N TYR A 22 26.78 -2.88 1.00
CA TYR A 22 27.10 -3.86 -0.03
C TYR A 22 26.74 -3.34 -1.44
N PHE A 23 25.65 -2.59 -1.60
CA PHE A 23 25.21 -1.98 -2.85
C PHE A 23 26.21 -0.94 -3.36
N ARG A 24 26.86 -0.18 -2.46
CA ARG A 24 28.00 0.68 -2.81
C ARG A 24 29.19 -0.12 -3.39
N SER A 25 29.37 -1.37 -2.97
CA SER A 25 30.40 -2.28 -3.50
C SER A 25 29.94 -3.00 -4.79
N LYS A 26 28.63 -3.26 -4.93
CA LYS A 26 28.03 -4.05 -6.02
C LYS A 26 27.83 -3.29 -7.34
N LYS A 27 27.87 -1.95 -7.35
CA LYS A 27 27.92 -1.16 -8.60
C LYS A 27 29.14 -1.51 -9.47
N GLN A 28 30.14 -2.22 -8.93
CA GLN A 28 31.39 -2.56 -9.61
C GLN A 28 31.53 -4.05 -10.01
N VAL A 29 30.74 -4.98 -9.50
CA VAL A 29 30.93 -6.42 -9.75
C VAL A 29 29.58 -7.11 -9.96
N ASN A 30 29.15 -7.20 -11.21
CA ASN A 30 28.09 -8.11 -11.63
C ASN A 30 28.57 -9.57 -11.44
N ASP A 31 27.64 -10.43 -11.02
CA ASP A 31 27.70 -11.90 -11.09
C ASP A 31 28.66 -12.68 -10.18
N THR A 32 28.40 -12.71 -8.88
CA THR A 32 28.83 -13.85 -8.05
C THR A 32 27.68 -14.49 -7.27
N LYS A 33 27.69 -15.83 -7.24
CA LYS A 33 26.66 -16.71 -6.68
C LYS A 33 26.26 -16.29 -5.26
N LYS A 34 25.00 -15.89 -5.08
CA LYS A 34 24.43 -15.55 -3.77
C LYS A 34 24.39 -16.80 -2.89
N GLY A 35 25.10 -16.81 -1.76
CA GLY A 35 24.95 -17.83 -0.73
C GLY A 35 23.56 -17.76 -0.06
N ASN A 36 23.08 -18.87 0.51
CA ASN A 36 21.73 -18.97 1.11
C ASN A 36 21.46 -17.87 2.17
N MET A 37 22.47 -17.54 2.97
CA MET A 37 22.35 -16.50 4.01
C MET A 37 22.22 -15.09 3.43
N HIS A 38 22.89 -14.81 2.31
CA HIS A 38 22.76 -13.54 1.60
C HIS A 38 21.38 -13.40 0.94
N SER A 39 20.79 -14.49 0.44
CA SER A 39 19.41 -14.47 -0.07
C SER A 39 18.40 -14.14 1.03
N LEU A 40 18.57 -14.72 2.23
CA LEU A 40 17.72 -14.41 3.39
C LEU A 40 17.89 -12.95 3.83
N MET A 41 19.11 -12.43 3.89
CA MET A 41 19.36 -11.02 4.24
C MET A 41 18.73 -10.05 3.24
N LEU A 42 18.77 -10.36 1.93
CA LEU A 42 18.10 -9.56 0.91
C LEU A 42 16.58 -9.55 1.07
N SER A 43 15.96 -10.66 1.49
CA SER A 43 14.52 -10.70 1.78
C SER A 43 14.10 -9.74 2.90
N TYR A 44 15.00 -9.40 3.83
CA TYR A 44 14.78 -8.43 4.91
C TYR A 44 15.27 -7.01 4.59
N SER A 45 15.91 -6.78 3.44
CA SER A 45 16.35 -5.44 3.05
C SER A 45 15.18 -4.60 2.57
N ILE A 46 14.93 -3.45 3.21
CA ILE A 46 13.94 -2.48 2.74
C ILE A 46 14.34 -1.93 1.38
N TYR A 47 15.62 -1.65 1.14
CA TYR A 47 16.07 -0.96 -0.07
C TYR A 47 15.82 -1.78 -1.34
N GLU A 48 16.30 -3.02 -1.37
CA GLU A 48 16.09 -3.93 -2.51
C GLU A 48 14.61 -4.28 -2.68
N ASN A 49 13.88 -4.53 -1.60
CA ASN A 49 12.43 -4.77 -1.68
C ASN A 49 11.68 -3.55 -2.21
N PHE A 50 12.04 -2.34 -1.79
CA PHE A 50 11.43 -1.10 -2.28
C PHE A 50 11.75 -0.83 -3.75
N LEU A 51 13.00 -1.08 -4.18
CA LEU A 51 13.39 -1.00 -5.59
C LEU A 51 12.63 -2.01 -6.44
N ASN A 52 12.45 -3.24 -5.95
CA ASN A 52 11.69 -4.26 -6.63
C ASN A 52 10.18 -3.93 -6.68
N LEU A 53 9.63 -3.33 -5.62
CA LEU A 53 8.25 -2.84 -5.57
C LEU A 53 8.00 -1.65 -6.51
N LYS A 54 9.01 -0.81 -6.75
CA LYS A 54 8.89 0.36 -7.64
C LYS A 54 8.87 -0.03 -9.13
N LYS A 55 9.35 -1.22 -9.49
CA LYS A 55 9.38 -1.66 -10.89
C LYS A 55 7.94 -1.85 -11.37
N PRO A 56 7.48 -1.08 -12.38
CA PRO A 56 6.14 -1.26 -12.92
C PRO A 56 6.05 -2.63 -13.61
N ASP A 57 4.95 -3.33 -13.41
CA ASP A 57 4.66 -4.53 -14.18
C ASP A 57 4.22 -4.09 -15.59
N PRO A 58 4.98 -4.42 -16.65
CA PRO A 58 4.63 -4.01 -18.01
C PRO A 58 3.33 -4.65 -18.51
N SER A 59 2.81 -5.68 -17.83
CA SER A 59 1.56 -6.36 -18.18
C SER A 59 0.31 -5.74 -17.53
N ASP A 60 0.46 -4.81 -16.60
CA ASP A 60 -0.66 -4.20 -15.88
C ASP A 60 -1.11 -2.89 -16.55
N GLU A 61 -2.11 -3.00 -17.43
CA GLU A 61 -2.72 -1.87 -18.15
C GLU A 61 -3.35 -0.84 -17.18
N PHE A 62 -3.67 -1.24 -15.94
CA PHE A 62 -4.32 -0.41 -14.94
C PHE A 62 -3.42 -0.11 -13.73
N ALA A 63 -2.10 -0.19 -13.89
CA ALA A 63 -1.13 0.11 -12.83
C ALA A 63 -1.36 1.50 -12.18
N SER A 64 -1.80 2.50 -12.97
CA SER A 64 -2.13 3.83 -12.46
C SER A 64 -3.35 3.84 -11.53
N LEU A 65 -4.39 3.03 -11.83
CA LEU A 65 -5.57 2.88 -10.98
C LEU A 65 -5.24 2.12 -9.70
N HIS A 66 -4.36 1.12 -9.77
CA HIS A 66 -3.83 0.45 -8.58
C HIS A 66 -3.07 1.42 -7.67
N GLY A 67 -2.29 2.34 -8.26
CA GLY A 67 -1.65 3.44 -7.54
C GLY A 67 -2.65 4.39 -6.89
N MET A 68 -3.68 4.83 -7.63
CA MET A 68 -4.73 5.69 -7.09
C MET A 68 -5.49 5.03 -5.95
N ARG A 69 -5.84 3.75 -6.08
CA ARG A 69 -6.50 2.99 -4.99
C ARG A 69 -5.64 2.95 -3.74
N THR A 70 -4.33 2.72 -3.90
CA THR A 70 -3.37 2.71 -2.79
C THR A 70 -3.30 4.08 -2.12
N TYR A 71 -3.24 5.15 -2.92
CA TYR A 71 -3.25 6.53 -2.43
C TYR A 71 -4.54 6.87 -1.68
N SER A 72 -5.71 6.53 -2.22
CA SER A 72 -7.00 6.71 -1.54
C SER A 72 -7.04 5.94 -0.20
N MET A 73 -6.46 4.74 -0.13
CA MET A 73 -6.39 3.98 1.12
C MET A 73 -5.53 4.68 2.18
N PHE A 74 -4.40 5.29 1.81
CA PHE A 74 -3.60 6.11 2.72
C PHE A 74 -4.40 7.32 3.26
N LEU A 75 -5.15 8.00 2.39
CA LEU A 75 -6.00 9.12 2.78
C LEU A 75 -7.13 8.70 3.73
N ILE A 76 -7.76 7.53 3.51
CA ILE A 76 -8.79 6.99 4.41
C ILE A 76 -8.21 6.71 5.80
N ILE A 77 -7.03 6.09 5.87
CA ILE A 77 -6.35 5.82 7.15
C ILE A 77 -6.05 7.13 7.87
N LEU A 78 -5.51 8.12 7.15
CA LEU A 78 -5.22 9.44 7.71
C LEU A 78 -6.51 10.14 8.20
N GLY A 79 -7.58 10.09 7.41
CA GLY A 79 -8.89 10.64 7.76
C GLY A 79 -9.46 10.00 9.03
N HIS A 80 -9.36 8.68 9.20
CA HIS A 80 -9.75 8.01 10.45
C HIS A 80 -8.90 8.45 11.64
N ARG A 81 -7.57 8.61 11.47
CA ARG A 81 -6.72 9.13 12.55
C ARG A 81 -7.13 10.54 12.95
N CYS A 82 -7.44 11.40 11.99
CA CYS A 82 -7.95 12.73 12.23
C CYS A 82 -9.32 12.67 12.93
N LEU A 83 -10.25 11.83 12.50
CA LEU A 83 -11.55 11.66 13.14
C LEU A 83 -11.43 11.23 14.60
N PHE A 84 -10.55 10.29 14.94
CA PHE A 84 -10.33 9.91 16.34
C PHE A 84 -9.65 11.00 17.16
N THR A 85 -8.84 11.84 16.52
CA THR A 85 -8.16 12.95 17.18
C THR A 85 -9.10 14.12 17.42
N TYR A 86 -9.92 14.47 16.42
CA TYR A 86 -10.82 15.63 16.40
C TYR A 86 -12.24 15.35 16.89
N GLY A 87 -12.65 14.07 16.96
CA GLY A 87 -14.00 13.66 17.37
C GLY A 87 -14.22 13.65 18.90
N GLY A 88 -13.18 13.91 19.69
CA GLY A 88 -13.29 14.07 21.15
C GLY A 88 -13.63 15.51 21.56
N PRO A 89 -13.87 15.77 22.86
CA PRO A 89 -14.10 17.12 23.36
C PRO A 89 -12.82 17.97 23.24
N PHE A 90 -12.89 19.07 22.47
CA PHE A 90 -11.80 20.03 22.32
C PHE A 90 -11.91 21.18 23.31
N HIS A 91 -10.78 21.57 23.89
CA HIS A 91 -10.70 22.72 24.79
C HIS A 91 -10.79 24.06 24.06
N ASN A 92 -10.42 24.09 22.77
CA ASN A 92 -10.47 25.28 21.94
C ASN A 92 -11.22 24.99 20.61
N PRO A 93 -12.50 25.34 20.50
CA PRO A 93 -13.28 25.12 19.28
C PRO A 93 -12.87 26.03 18.12
N GLU A 94 -12.33 27.23 18.39
CA GLU A 94 -11.87 28.15 17.34
C GLU A 94 -10.73 27.57 16.50
N PHE A 95 -9.83 26.80 17.14
CA PHE A 95 -8.75 26.11 16.44
C PHE A 95 -9.26 25.10 15.41
N LEU A 96 -10.37 24.41 15.72
CA LEU A 96 -10.97 23.48 14.79
C LEU A 96 -11.64 24.21 13.63
N GLU A 97 -12.34 25.32 13.91
CA GLU A 97 -12.99 26.14 12.89
C GLU A 97 -11.97 26.73 11.89
N GLU A 98 -10.82 27.19 12.39
CA GLU A 98 -9.73 27.66 11.52
C GLU A 98 -9.19 26.54 10.63
N ARG A 99 -9.12 25.31 11.15
CA ARG A 99 -8.72 24.14 10.38
C ARG A 99 -9.68 23.80 9.24
N PHE A 100 -10.98 23.95 9.46
CA PHE A 100 -11.99 23.78 8.41
C PHE A 100 -11.84 24.80 7.26
N ARG A 101 -11.22 25.97 7.51
CA ARG A 101 -11.00 26.98 6.46
C ARG A 101 -9.81 26.64 5.56
N CYS A 102 -8.90 25.78 6.01
CA CYS A 102 -7.82 25.28 5.18
C CYS A 102 -8.33 24.23 4.19
N PHE A 103 -8.11 24.44 2.89
CA PHE A 103 -8.59 23.55 1.83
C PHE A 103 -8.15 22.08 2.01
N THR A 104 -6.90 21.84 2.40
CA THR A 104 -6.36 20.49 2.58
C THR A 104 -7.05 19.75 3.71
N ASP A 105 -7.28 20.43 4.83
CA ASP A 105 -7.92 19.84 6.00
C ASP A 105 -9.43 19.69 5.78
N MET A 106 -10.06 20.64 5.08
CA MET A 106 -11.45 20.54 4.63
C MET A 106 -11.65 19.32 3.73
N PHE A 107 -10.76 19.07 2.78
CA PHE A 107 -10.79 17.89 1.92
C PHE A 107 -10.66 16.60 2.74
N LEU A 108 -9.74 16.57 3.70
CA LEU A 108 -9.52 15.41 4.56
C LEU A 108 -10.70 15.15 5.52
N LEU A 109 -11.33 16.21 6.06
CA LEU A 109 -12.52 16.10 6.90
C LEU A 109 -13.76 15.67 6.11
N ASN A 110 -13.82 15.99 4.81
CA ASN A 110 -14.82 15.44 3.88
C ASN A 110 -14.46 14.00 3.47
N GLY A 111 -14.22 13.13 4.46
CA GLY A 111 -13.75 11.76 4.26
C GLY A 111 -14.68 10.91 3.38
N THR A 112 -15.98 11.23 3.32
CA THR A 112 -16.95 10.54 2.45
C THR A 112 -16.52 10.57 0.98
N LEU A 113 -16.06 11.73 0.49
CA LEU A 113 -15.60 11.85 -0.91
C LEU A 113 -14.41 10.93 -1.18
N ILE A 114 -13.48 10.85 -0.24
CA ILE A 114 -12.28 10.00 -0.35
C ILE A 114 -12.68 8.53 -0.36
N VAL A 115 -13.58 8.12 0.53
CA VAL A 115 -14.09 6.74 0.61
C VAL A 115 -14.86 6.36 -0.66
N ASP A 116 -15.67 7.27 -1.20
CA ASP A 116 -16.40 7.06 -2.44
C ASP A 116 -15.45 6.85 -3.63
N THR A 117 -14.36 7.62 -3.73
CA THR A 117 -13.35 7.39 -4.77
C THR A 117 -12.71 6.01 -4.65
N PHE A 118 -12.40 5.56 -3.43
CA PHE A 118 -11.83 4.23 -3.20
C PHE A 118 -12.81 3.12 -3.62
N PHE A 119 -14.09 3.25 -3.28
CA PHE A 119 -15.11 2.29 -3.67
C PHE A 119 -15.35 2.29 -5.17
N LEU A 120 -15.37 3.46 -5.82
CA LEU A 120 -15.53 3.57 -7.27
C LEU A 120 -14.37 2.88 -8.01
N LEU A 121 -13.12 3.18 -7.63
CA LEU A 121 -11.95 2.53 -8.21
C LEU A 121 -11.98 1.01 -7.99
N SER A 122 -12.25 0.57 -6.76
CA SER A 122 -12.29 -0.86 -6.43
C SER A 122 -13.40 -1.60 -7.18
N SER A 123 -14.57 -0.97 -7.34
CA SER A 123 -15.71 -1.55 -8.04
C SER A 123 -15.47 -1.59 -9.55
N PHE A 124 -14.88 -0.53 -10.12
CA PHE A 124 -14.51 -0.49 -11.54
C PHE A 124 -13.53 -1.62 -11.90
N LEU A 125 -12.44 -1.76 -11.15
CA LEU A 125 -11.45 -2.82 -11.40
C LEU A 125 -12.07 -4.21 -11.26
N THR A 126 -12.92 -4.41 -10.25
CA THR A 126 -13.59 -5.70 -10.03
C THR A 126 -14.53 -6.03 -11.18
N CYS A 127 -15.32 -5.05 -11.64
CA CYS A 127 -16.23 -5.21 -12.77
C CYS A 127 -15.46 -5.52 -14.06
N TYR A 128 -14.36 -4.82 -14.30
CA TYR A 128 -13.49 -5.04 -15.45
C TYR A 128 -12.91 -6.47 -15.45
N MET A 129 -12.34 -6.93 -14.33
CA MET A 129 -11.82 -8.30 -14.23
C MET A 129 -12.93 -9.35 -14.45
N LEU A 130 -14.12 -9.09 -13.91
CA LEU A 130 -15.27 -9.98 -14.08
C LEU A 130 -15.72 -10.05 -15.55
N LEU A 131 -15.77 -8.93 -16.27
CA LEU A 131 -16.07 -8.90 -17.70
C LEU A 131 -15.06 -9.69 -18.53
N LEU A 132 -13.76 -9.56 -18.23
CA LEU A 132 -12.72 -10.36 -18.88
C LEU A 132 -12.91 -11.86 -18.65
N GLU A 133 -13.28 -12.27 -17.43
CA GLU A 133 -13.52 -13.67 -17.12
C GLU A 133 -14.80 -14.19 -17.80
N MET A 134 -15.85 -13.37 -17.89
CA MET A 134 -17.07 -13.69 -18.64
C MET A 134 -16.78 -13.93 -20.12
N GLN A 135 -15.96 -13.08 -20.73
CA GLN A 135 -15.57 -13.22 -22.14
C GLN A 135 -14.78 -14.50 -22.38
N LYS A 136 -13.94 -14.92 -21.42
CA LYS A 136 -13.16 -16.15 -21.51
C LYS A 136 -14.00 -17.41 -21.29
N ARG A 137 -14.85 -17.44 -20.25
CA ARG A 137 -15.53 -18.68 -19.81
C ARG A 137 -16.95 -18.86 -20.31
N LYS A 138 -17.62 -17.85 -20.89
CA LYS A 138 -19.03 -17.82 -21.38
C LYS A 138 -20.12 -18.24 -20.36
N LYS A 139 -19.78 -18.97 -19.31
CA LYS A 139 -20.60 -19.33 -18.14
C LYS A 139 -19.82 -18.88 -16.91
N MET A 140 -20.49 -18.12 -16.05
CA MET A 140 -19.95 -17.80 -14.73
C MET A 140 -20.85 -18.37 -13.66
N ASP A 141 -20.26 -19.18 -12.80
CA ASP A 141 -20.83 -19.46 -11.50
C ASP A 141 -20.38 -18.35 -10.54
N PHE A 142 -21.30 -17.44 -10.22
CA PHE A 142 -21.05 -16.31 -9.32
C PHE A 142 -20.53 -16.78 -7.95
N LEU A 143 -20.99 -17.95 -7.48
CA LEU A 143 -20.56 -18.50 -6.20
C LEU A 143 -19.08 -18.88 -6.25
N SER A 144 -18.67 -19.60 -7.30
CA SER A 144 -17.27 -19.99 -7.48
C SER A 144 -16.33 -18.80 -7.63
N VAL A 145 -16.74 -17.74 -8.34
CA VAL A 145 -15.95 -16.51 -8.50
C VAL A 145 -15.83 -15.76 -7.18
N TYR A 146 -16.92 -15.69 -6.39
CA TYR A 146 -16.91 -15.04 -5.09
C TYR A 146 -16.02 -15.79 -4.09
N ILE A 147 -16.11 -17.12 -4.03
CA ILE A 147 -15.25 -17.96 -3.18
C ILE A 147 -13.79 -17.80 -3.58
N TYR A 148 -13.46 -17.92 -4.87
CA TYR A 148 -12.10 -17.75 -5.37
C TYR A 148 -11.50 -16.39 -4.97
N ARG A 149 -12.31 -15.33 -5.05
CA ARG A 149 -11.91 -13.98 -4.63
C ARG A 149 -11.66 -13.86 -3.13
N TRP A 150 -12.36 -14.63 -2.29
CA TRP A 150 -12.17 -14.63 -0.84
C TRP A 150 -10.98 -15.50 -0.41
N THR A 151 -10.65 -16.54 -1.18
CA THR A 151 -9.51 -17.44 -0.93
C THR A 151 -8.17 -16.95 -1.46
N ARG A 152 -8.18 -16.04 -2.45
CA ARG A 152 -6.98 -15.38 -2.96
C ARG A 152 -6.53 -14.26 -2.02
#